data_AF-A0A848GFF4-F1
#
_entry.id   AF-A0A848GFF4-F1
#
_cell.length_a   1.000
_cell.length_b   1.000
_cell.length_c   1.000
_cell.angle_alpha   90.00
_cell.angle_beta   90.00
_cell.angle_gamma   90.00
#
_symmetry.space_group_name_H-M   'P 1'
#
loop_
_entity.id
_entity.type
_entity.pdbx_description
1 polymer ?
#
loop_
_entity_poly.entity_id
_entity_poly.type
_entity_poly.pdbx_seq_one_letter_code
_entity_poly.pdbx_strand_id
1 'polypeptide(L)'
;MMGPVIKQKEFRFQGLDYRTEIWLGLSIIPVLAAVLVGTFYLVRMIFPLDLLRIPRGIIIGIILGISFLSLKWMVKLVHNRTWIVNVDDDRLLLQFGKRRFDIPLGSIRRIENMGNVGFRYLSFVTQEGLTVRIRVGATAMTPFSTAEDVQTVDDFIRYLKPYIDKHFNKKVLRNKINQNPFPHYGVYVVKSDPLRYNLFEKMTPGQVILVIFTSGVVFLILLLQVLFYFIDKKH
;
A
#
# COMPACT_ATOMS: atom_id res chain seq x y z
N MET A 1 -20.75 30.46 17.09
CA MET A 1 -20.55 29.15 17.74
C MET A 1 -19.13 28.69 17.44
N MET A 2 -18.22 28.77 18.42
CA MET A 2 -16.82 28.34 18.26
C MET A 2 -16.77 26.80 18.26
N GLY A 3 -16.28 26.21 17.17
CA GLY A 3 -16.02 24.77 17.10
C GLY A 3 -14.86 24.36 18.01
N PRO A 4 -14.65 23.05 18.24
CA PRO A 4 -13.49 22.59 18.99
C PRO A 4 -12.20 23.04 18.28
N VAL A 5 -11.38 23.81 18.99
CA VAL A 5 -10.07 24.31 18.54
C VAL A 5 -9.11 23.12 18.47
N ILE A 6 -8.60 22.82 17.28
CA ILE A 6 -7.64 21.74 17.09
C ILE A 6 -6.28 22.35 17.40
N LYS A 7 -5.77 22.15 18.62
CA LYS A 7 -4.44 22.65 19.01
C LYS A 7 -3.38 22.20 18.00
N GLN A 8 -2.44 23.08 17.68
CA GLN A 8 -1.36 22.74 16.76
C GLN A 8 -0.63 21.49 17.24
N LYS A 9 -0.54 20.46 16.39
CA LYS A 9 0.16 19.22 16.73
C LYS A 9 0.89 18.63 15.54
N GLU A 10 2.15 18.29 15.76
CA GLU A 10 3.02 17.64 14.78
C GLU A 10 3.06 16.12 15.01
N PHE A 11 2.99 15.36 13.93
CA PHE A 11 3.22 13.92 13.90
C PHE A 11 4.33 13.62 12.90
N ARG A 12 5.29 12.79 13.30
CA ARG A 12 6.39 12.35 12.44
C ARG A 12 6.44 10.84 12.41
N PHE A 13 6.44 10.28 11.21
CA PHE A 13 6.52 8.84 11.02
C PHE A 13 7.13 8.50 9.67
N GLN A 14 7.65 7.28 9.51
CA GLN A 14 8.17 6.79 8.24
C GLN A 14 7.08 6.12 7.42
N GLY A 15 7.15 6.29 6.10
CA GLY A 15 6.19 5.71 5.17
C GLY A 15 6.55 6.02 3.73
N LEU A 16 5.73 5.54 2.79
CA LEU A 16 5.91 5.76 1.36
C LEU A 16 4.76 6.59 0.79
N ASP A 17 5.08 7.44 -0.19
CA ASP A 17 4.08 8.00 -1.07
C ASP A 17 3.72 7.01 -2.18
N TYR A 18 2.56 7.20 -2.79
CA TYR A 18 2.07 6.32 -3.86
C TYR A 18 3.04 6.19 -5.04
N ARG A 19 3.76 7.27 -5.38
CA ARG A 19 4.71 7.23 -6.50
C ARG A 19 5.93 6.36 -6.18
N THR A 20 6.50 6.50 -4.97
CA THR A 20 7.60 5.63 -4.54
C THR A 20 7.15 4.19 -4.35
N GLU A 21 5.93 3.95 -3.87
CA GLU A 21 5.34 2.61 -3.75
C GLU A 21 5.29 1.90 -5.12
N ILE A 22 4.73 2.56 -6.15
CA ILE A 22 4.69 2.00 -7.51
C ILE A 22 6.09 1.74 -8.03
N TRP A 23 7.00 2.70 -7.85
CA TRP A 23 8.36 2.58 -8.36
C TRP A 23 9.10 1.39 -7.73
N LEU A 24 8.95 1.19 -6.41
CA LEU A 24 9.48 0.01 -5.73
C LEU A 24 8.84 -1.29 -6.24
N GLY A 25 7.51 -1.31 -6.38
CA GLY A 25 6.79 -2.49 -6.87
C GLY A 25 7.21 -2.90 -8.28
N LEU A 26 7.39 -1.92 -9.19
CA LEU A 26 7.87 -2.18 -10.55
C LEU A 26 9.34 -2.59 -10.57
N SER A 27 10.17 -1.99 -9.71
CA SER A 27 11.61 -2.29 -9.66
C SER A 27 11.92 -3.67 -9.09
N ILE A 28 10.96 -4.33 -8.43
CA ILE A 28 11.08 -5.73 -8.02
C ILE A 28 11.02 -6.68 -9.22
N ILE A 29 10.27 -6.36 -10.27
CA ILE A 29 10.08 -7.23 -11.45
C ILE A 29 11.42 -7.68 -12.07
N PRO A 30 12.37 -6.79 -12.41
CA PRO A 30 13.66 -7.22 -12.97
C PRO A 30 14.49 -8.03 -11.97
N VAL A 31 14.40 -7.74 -10.67
CA VAL A 31 15.08 -8.53 -9.63
C VAL A 31 14.52 -9.95 -9.59
N LEU A 32 13.19 -10.11 -9.66
CA LEU A 32 12.55 -11.42 -9.73
C LEU A 32 12.93 -12.18 -11.00
N ALA A 33 12.96 -11.51 -12.15
CA ALA A 33 13.37 -12.12 -13.40
C ALA A 33 14.83 -12.62 -13.32
N ALA A 34 15.75 -11.80 -12.80
CA ALA A 34 17.15 -12.17 -12.62
C ALA A 34 17.31 -13.36 -11.65
N VAL A 35 16.56 -13.36 -10.55
CA VAL A 35 16.55 -14.46 -9.57
C VAL A 35 16.00 -15.75 -10.17
N LEU A 36 14.91 -15.68 -10.94
CA LEU A 36 14.33 -16.83 -11.63
C LEU A 36 15.32 -17.44 -12.62
N VAL A 37 15.92 -16.61 -13.48
CA VAL A 37 16.91 -17.06 -14.48
C VAL A 37 18.16 -17.61 -13.79
N GLY A 38 18.68 -16.92 -12.76
CA GLY A 38 19.84 -17.35 -12.01
C GLY A 38 19.61 -18.67 -11.27
N THR A 39 18.44 -18.83 -10.63
CA THR A 39 18.07 -20.07 -9.96
C THR A 39 17.94 -21.21 -10.98
N PHE A 40 17.31 -20.96 -12.12
CA PHE A 40 17.19 -21.94 -13.20
C PHE A 40 18.57 -22.40 -13.71
N TYR A 41 19.47 -21.45 -13.96
CA TYR A 41 20.83 -21.74 -14.42
C TYR A 41 21.64 -22.53 -13.38
N LEU A 42 21.63 -22.10 -12.11
CA LEU A 42 22.36 -22.76 -11.04
C LEU A 42 21.85 -24.17 -10.77
N VAL A 43 20.53 -24.36 -10.76
CA VAL A 43 19.92 -25.70 -10.59
C VAL A 43 20.36 -26.61 -11.72
N ARG A 44 20.32 -26.16 -12.98
CA ARG A 44 20.76 -26.94 -14.14
C ARG A 44 22.27 -27.28 -14.09
N MET A 45 23.09 -26.38 -13.55
CA MET A 45 24.54 -26.59 -13.45
C MET A 45 24.93 -27.57 -12.32
N ILE A 46 24.29 -27.44 -11.15
CA ILE A 46 24.67 -28.20 -9.94
C ILE A 46 23.97 -29.55 -9.89
N PHE A 47 22.73 -29.63 -10.38
CA PHE A 47 21.95 -30.85 -10.41
C PHE A 47 21.63 -31.21 -11.87
N PRO A 48 22.08 -32.36 -12.38
CA PRO A 48 21.61 -32.89 -13.66
C PRO A 48 20.18 -33.48 -13.52
N LEU A 49 19.31 -32.79 -12.80
CA LEU A 49 17.92 -33.16 -12.54
C LEU A 49 17.02 -32.30 -13.45
N ASP A 50 16.05 -32.94 -14.09
CA ASP A 50 14.94 -32.22 -14.70
C ASP A 50 14.25 -31.33 -13.66
N LEU A 51 14.22 -30.01 -13.87
CA LEU A 51 13.54 -29.05 -12.99
C LEU A 51 12.07 -29.41 -12.73
N LEU A 52 11.46 -30.20 -13.63
CA LEU A 52 10.11 -30.74 -13.50
C LEU A 52 9.95 -31.73 -12.32
N ARG A 53 11.05 -32.32 -11.82
CA ARG A 53 11.05 -33.26 -10.69
C ARG A 53 11.22 -32.57 -9.33
N ILE A 54 11.64 -31.30 -9.30
CA ILE A 54 11.73 -30.55 -8.04
C ILE A 54 10.29 -30.24 -7.58
N PRO A 55 9.96 -30.51 -6.31
CA PRO A 55 8.66 -30.13 -5.77
C PRO A 55 8.42 -28.64 -5.98
N ARG A 56 7.38 -28.30 -6.75
CA ARG A 56 7.06 -26.91 -7.14
C ARG A 56 6.91 -25.98 -5.93
N GLY A 57 6.50 -26.52 -4.78
CA GLY A 57 6.41 -25.78 -3.51
C GLY A 57 7.75 -25.23 -3.02
N ILE A 58 8.86 -25.94 -3.23
CA ILE A 58 10.20 -25.48 -2.83
C ILE A 58 10.63 -24.30 -3.71
N ILE A 59 10.41 -24.41 -5.02
CA ILE A 59 10.72 -23.34 -5.98
C ILE A 59 9.92 -22.07 -5.66
N ILE A 60 8.61 -22.22 -5.41
CA ILE A 60 7.74 -21.11 -5.00
C ILE A 60 8.24 -20.47 -3.71
N GLY A 61 8.62 -21.28 -2.70
CA GLY A 61 9.16 -20.79 -1.43
C GLY A 61 10.44 -19.97 -1.60
N ILE A 62 11.38 -20.44 -2.43
CA ILE A 62 12.62 -19.71 -2.73
C ILE A 62 12.32 -18.38 -3.42
N ILE A 63 11.46 -18.38 -4.43
CA ILE A 63 11.07 -17.16 -5.16
C ILE A 63 10.46 -16.15 -4.20
N LEU A 64 9.48 -16.56 -3.38
CA LEU A 64 8.83 -15.68 -2.41
C LEU A 64 9.82 -15.15 -1.36
N GLY A 65 10.71 -16.00 -0.86
CA GLY A 65 11.74 -15.61 0.11
C GLY A 65 12.69 -14.55 -0.45
N ILE A 66 13.19 -14.76 -1.66
CA ILE A 66 14.07 -13.78 -2.32
C ILE A 66 13.30 -12.49 -2.64
N SER A 67 12.06 -12.60 -3.13
CA SER A 67 11.19 -11.43 -3.37
C SER A 67 11.08 -10.54 -2.13
N PHE A 68 10.82 -11.15 -0.98
CA PHE A 68 10.69 -10.45 0.29
C PHE A 68 12.01 -9.79 0.73
N LEU A 69 13.12 -10.51 0.63
CA LEU A 69 14.45 -9.97 0.96
C LEU A 69 14.81 -8.79 0.05
N SER A 70 14.57 -8.92 -1.26
CA SER A 70 14.78 -7.85 -2.23
C SER A 70 13.94 -6.62 -1.91
N LEU A 71 12.63 -6.79 -1.63
CA LEU A 71 11.78 -5.68 -1.23
C LEU A 71 12.31 -4.98 0.02
N LYS A 72 12.66 -5.74 1.06
CA LYS A 72 13.21 -5.19 2.32
C LYS A 72 14.51 -4.42 2.08
N TRP A 73 15.37 -4.91 1.19
CA TRP A 73 16.60 -4.22 0.82
C TRP A 73 16.34 -2.95 0.03
N MET A 74 15.46 -2.99 -0.96
CA MET A 74 15.11 -1.83 -1.79
C MET A 74 14.46 -0.71 -0.99
N VAL A 75 13.60 -1.03 -0.01
CA VAL A 75 13.01 -0.03 0.88
C VAL A 75 14.08 0.73 1.67
N LYS A 76 15.17 0.06 2.07
CA LYS A 76 16.29 0.75 2.77
C LYS A 76 17.01 1.76 1.88
N LEU A 77 16.98 1.58 0.56
CA LEU A 77 17.60 2.50 -0.39
C LEU A 77 16.79 3.79 -0.59
N VAL A 78 15.50 3.78 -0.21
CA VAL A 78 14.65 4.97 -0.31
C VAL A 78 15.08 6.01 0.71
N HIS A 79 15.75 7.05 0.22
CA HIS A 79 16.06 8.24 1.00
C HIS A 79 14.79 9.06 1.29
N ASN A 80 14.75 9.72 2.45
CA ASN A 80 13.69 10.65 2.86
C ASN A 80 12.28 10.06 2.89
N ARG A 81 12.12 8.91 3.57
CA ARG A 81 10.81 8.27 3.82
C ARG A 81 10.02 8.88 4.97
N THR A 82 10.43 10.02 5.52
CA THR A 82 9.77 10.64 6.66
C THR A 82 8.62 11.51 6.19
N TRP A 83 7.45 11.26 6.76
CA TRP A 83 6.30 12.15 6.70
C TRP A 83 6.29 13.05 7.93
N ILE A 84 6.08 14.34 7.70
CA ILE A 84 5.80 15.32 8.75
C ILE A 84 4.38 15.80 8.51
N VAL A 85 3.52 15.60 9.49
CA VAL A 85 2.10 15.95 9.44
C VAL A 85 1.83 16.96 10.53
N ASN A 86 1.54 18.19 10.14
CA ASN A 86 1.18 19.27 11.04
C ASN A 86 -0.31 19.55 10.88
N VAL A 87 -1.04 19.39 11.97
CA VAL A 87 -2.46 19.77 12.04
C VAL A 87 -2.54 21.12 12.72
N ASP A 88 -3.06 22.10 12.00
CA ASP A 88 -3.41 23.44 12.48
C ASP A 88 -4.94 23.61 12.42
N ASP A 89 -5.48 24.66 13.04
CA ASP A 89 -6.91 24.84 13.30
C ASP A 89 -7.81 24.59 12.08
N ASP A 90 -7.39 25.04 10.89
CA ASP A 90 -8.13 24.89 9.64
C ASP A 90 -7.33 24.18 8.53
N ARG A 91 -6.10 23.72 8.80
CA ARG A 91 -5.17 23.22 7.77
C ARG A 91 -4.47 21.93 8.18
N LEU A 92 -4.23 21.10 7.18
CA LEU A 92 -3.41 19.91 7.25
C LEU A 92 -2.18 20.10 6.36
N LEU A 93 -1.04 20.31 7.00
CA LEU A 93 0.25 20.47 6.32
C LEU A 93 0.96 19.11 6.30
N LEU A 94 1.13 18.55 5.10
CA LEU A 94 1.82 17.28 4.89
C LEU A 94 3.13 17.52 4.16
N GLN A 95 4.25 17.02 4.68
CA GLN A 95 5.54 17.07 4.01
C GLN A 95 6.13 15.67 3.85
N PHE A 96 6.61 15.37 2.63
CA PHE A 96 7.34 14.16 2.30
C PHE A 96 8.57 14.50 1.44
N GLY A 97 9.76 14.38 2.03
CA GLY A 97 10.99 14.88 1.43
C GLY A 97 10.88 16.38 1.10
N LYS A 98 11.02 16.73 -0.19
CA LYS A 98 10.88 18.11 -0.70
C LYS A 98 9.45 18.50 -1.06
N ARG A 99 8.50 17.55 -1.07
CA ARG A 99 7.10 17.84 -1.43
C ARG A 99 6.37 18.30 -0.18
N ARG A 100 5.62 19.40 -0.32
CA ARG A 100 4.75 19.96 0.70
C ARG A 100 3.33 20.06 0.13
N PHE A 101 2.36 19.70 0.95
CA PHE A 101 0.95 19.80 0.65
C PHE A 101 0.31 20.60 1.77
N ASP A 102 -0.24 21.76 1.43
CA ASP A 102 -1.05 22.57 2.33
C ASP A 102 -2.51 22.35 1.97
N ILE A 103 -3.25 21.68 2.84
CA ILE A 103 -4.61 21.24 2.58
C ILE A 103 -5.54 21.90 3.60
N PRO A 104 -6.39 22.85 3.19
CA PRO A 104 -7.46 23.34 4.05
C PRO A 104 -8.38 22.18 4.44
N LEU A 105 -8.62 21.97 5.73
CA LEU A 105 -9.44 20.86 6.23
C LEU A 105 -10.84 20.86 5.60
N GLY A 106 -11.44 22.05 5.43
CA GLY A 106 -12.75 22.22 4.79
C GLY A 106 -12.79 21.84 3.30
N SER A 107 -11.63 21.79 2.63
CA SER A 107 -11.52 21.34 1.24
C SER A 107 -11.49 19.81 1.10
N ILE A 108 -11.30 19.08 2.20
CA ILE A 108 -11.20 17.63 2.18
C ILE A 108 -12.58 17.02 1.93
N ARG A 109 -12.69 16.29 0.82
CA ARG A 109 -13.91 15.62 0.40
C ARG A 109 -13.99 14.19 0.91
N ARG A 110 -12.84 13.51 0.97
CA ARG A 110 -12.75 12.10 1.36
C ARG A 110 -11.46 11.83 2.13
N ILE A 111 -11.58 11.06 3.21
CA ILE A 111 -10.47 10.53 4.00
C ILE A 111 -10.57 9.02 4.01
N GLU A 112 -9.50 8.32 3.66
CA GLU A 112 -9.44 6.87 3.75
C GLU A 112 -8.41 6.48 4.79
N ASN A 113 -8.81 5.71 5.80
CA ASN A 113 -7.91 5.04 6.72
C ASN A 113 -8.20 3.55 6.65
N MET A 114 -7.46 2.85 5.79
CA MET A 114 -7.64 1.42 5.51
C MET A 114 -6.38 0.64 5.88
N GLY A 115 -6.47 -0.69 5.97
CA GLY A 115 -5.30 -1.54 6.24
C GLY A 115 -5.61 -2.73 7.14
N ASN A 116 -4.60 -3.18 7.88
CA ASN A 116 -4.66 -4.28 8.86
C ASN A 116 -3.74 -3.94 10.05
N VAL A 117 -3.66 -4.78 11.09
CA VAL A 117 -2.91 -4.48 12.34
C VAL A 117 -1.53 -3.84 12.11
N GLY A 118 -0.73 -4.33 11.16
CA GLY A 118 0.62 -3.83 10.89
C GLY A 118 0.77 -2.91 9.68
N PHE A 119 -0.33 -2.45 9.08
CA PHE A 119 -0.31 -1.64 7.86
C PHE A 119 -1.44 -0.61 7.83
N ARG A 120 -1.13 0.62 7.40
CA ARG A 120 -2.07 1.70 7.17
C ARG A 120 -1.92 2.24 5.76
N TYR A 121 -3.07 2.44 5.16
CA TYR A 121 -3.25 3.24 3.97
C TYR A 121 -4.08 4.46 4.32
N LEU A 122 -3.43 5.61 4.29
CA LEU A 122 -4.05 6.88 4.54
C LEU A 122 -4.16 7.65 3.23
N SER A 123 -5.35 8.16 2.92
CA SER A 123 -5.55 9.04 1.78
C SER A 123 -6.42 10.24 2.12
N PHE A 124 -6.04 11.40 1.60
CA PHE A 124 -6.82 12.64 1.63
C PHE A 124 -7.11 13.05 0.19
N VAL A 125 -8.39 13.26 -0.13
CA VAL A 125 -8.85 13.72 -1.43
C VAL A 125 -9.56 15.06 -1.24
N THR A 126 -9.10 16.09 -1.95
CA THR A 126 -9.71 17.44 -1.90
C THR A 126 -10.76 17.62 -2.98
N GLN A 127 -11.58 18.66 -2.84
CA GLN A 127 -12.56 19.08 -3.85
C GLN A 127 -11.91 19.43 -5.20
N GLU A 128 -10.70 20.00 -5.16
CA GLU A 128 -9.91 20.39 -6.35
C GLU A 128 -9.20 19.20 -7.02
N GLY A 129 -9.36 17.99 -6.50
CA GLY A 129 -8.79 16.77 -7.08
C GLY A 129 -7.38 16.41 -6.60
N LEU A 130 -6.78 17.21 -5.71
CA LEU A 130 -5.54 16.81 -5.05
C LEU A 130 -5.76 15.54 -4.23
N THR A 131 -4.92 14.53 -4.45
CA THR A 131 -4.97 13.27 -3.73
C THR A 131 -3.61 12.98 -3.12
N VAL A 132 -3.53 13.01 -1.78
CA VAL A 132 -2.35 12.58 -1.04
C VAL A 132 -2.59 11.17 -0.53
N ARG A 133 -1.60 10.29 -0.72
CA ARG A 133 -1.66 8.87 -0.38
C ARG A 133 -0.38 8.49 0.36
N ILE A 134 -0.56 7.93 1.54
CA ILE A 134 0.48 7.62 2.50
C ILE A 134 0.34 6.14 2.89
N ARG A 135 1.44 5.40 2.79
CA ARG A 135 1.54 3.98 3.14
C ARG A 135 2.51 3.83 4.30
N VAL A 136 2.04 3.25 5.39
CA VAL A 136 2.86 2.97 6.58
C VAL A 136 2.67 1.51 6.91
N GLY A 137 3.76 0.77 7.10
CA GLY A 137 3.66 -0.66 7.29
C GLY A 137 4.91 -1.26 7.91
N ALA A 138 4.70 -2.20 8.81
CA ALA A 138 5.74 -2.94 9.52
C ALA A 138 5.65 -4.46 9.29
N THR A 139 4.80 -4.90 8.35
CA THR A 139 4.64 -6.32 8.02
C THR A 139 5.70 -6.80 7.03
N ALA A 140 5.82 -8.12 6.86
CA ALA A 140 6.68 -8.70 5.83
C ALA A 140 6.30 -8.21 4.41
N MET A 141 5.01 -8.10 4.11
CA MET A 141 4.58 -7.69 2.76
C MET A 141 4.69 -6.18 2.53
N THR A 142 4.79 -5.40 3.61
CA THR A 142 4.88 -3.94 3.56
C THR A 142 5.93 -3.45 4.55
N PRO A 143 7.23 -3.73 4.35
CA PRO A 143 8.29 -3.45 5.34
C PRO A 143 8.78 -1.99 5.23
N PHE A 144 7.85 -1.03 5.18
CA PHE A 144 8.10 0.36 4.81
C PHE A 144 8.59 1.22 5.98
N SER A 145 8.16 0.87 7.18
CA SER A 145 8.28 1.63 8.43
C SER A 145 8.35 0.68 9.63
N THR A 146 8.34 1.22 10.85
CA THR A 146 8.27 0.43 12.08
C THR A 146 6.84 0.33 12.63
N ALA A 147 6.65 -0.47 13.69
CA ALA A 147 5.35 -0.58 14.35
C ALA A 147 4.98 0.72 15.10
N GLU A 148 5.98 1.44 15.61
CA GLU A 148 5.81 2.76 16.24
C GLU A 148 5.30 3.80 15.24
N ASP A 149 5.77 3.74 13.98
CA ASP A 149 5.26 4.59 12.92
C ASP A 149 3.78 4.32 12.64
N VAL A 150 3.37 3.04 12.63
CA VAL A 150 1.97 2.63 12.47
C VAL A 150 1.12 3.17 13.63
N GLN A 151 1.63 3.07 14.86
CA GLN A 151 0.95 3.62 16.04
C GLN A 151 0.83 5.14 15.97
N THR A 152 1.86 5.84 15.49
CA THR A 152 1.83 7.30 15.31
C THR A 152 0.75 7.73 14.31
N VAL A 153 0.53 6.95 13.24
CA VAL A 153 -0.59 7.17 12.32
C VAL A 153 -1.94 6.98 13.01
N ASP A 154 -2.08 5.94 13.83
CA ASP A 154 -3.32 5.72 14.59
C ASP A 154 -3.61 6.86 15.56
N ASP A 155 -2.59 7.38 16.23
CA ASP A 155 -2.70 8.52 17.13
C ASP A 155 -3.04 9.81 16.38
N PHE A 156 -2.48 10.01 15.18
CA PHE A 156 -2.86 11.10 14.29
C PHE A 156 -4.32 11.02 13.86
N ILE A 157 -4.82 9.84 13.45
CA ILE A 157 -6.23 9.70 13.07
C ILE A 157 -7.15 9.85 14.29
N ARG A 158 -6.74 9.35 15.46
CA ARG A 158 -7.46 9.58 16.72
C ARG A 158 -7.56 11.07 17.02
N TYR A 159 -6.49 11.83 16.77
CA TYR A 159 -6.47 13.27 16.93
C TYR A 159 -7.44 13.98 15.98
N LEU A 160 -7.50 13.56 14.71
CA LEU A 160 -8.41 14.12 13.71
C LEU A 160 -9.87 13.65 13.89
N LYS A 161 -10.12 12.64 14.73
CA LYS A 161 -11.43 11.99 14.87
C LYS A 161 -12.59 12.95 15.21
N PRO A 162 -12.45 13.92 16.13
CA PRO A 162 -13.53 14.86 16.42
C PRO A 162 -13.95 15.68 15.19
N TYR A 163 -12.98 16.08 14.36
CA TYR A 163 -13.25 16.76 13.09
C TYR A 163 -13.95 15.84 12.09
N ILE A 164 -13.45 14.60 11.95
CA ILE A 164 -14.03 13.59 11.07
C ILE A 164 -15.51 13.34 11.43
N ASP A 165 -15.82 13.12 12.71
CA ASP A 165 -17.19 12.82 13.15
C ASP A 165 -18.16 13.96 12.93
N LYS A 166 -17.67 15.20 13.08
CA LYS A 166 -18.46 16.40 12.86
C LYS A 166 -18.77 16.59 11.37
N HIS A 167 -17.81 16.40 10.48
CA HIS A 167 -17.91 16.83 9.08
C HIS A 167 -18.13 15.70 8.05
N PHE A 168 -17.89 14.44 8.42
CA PHE A 168 -17.89 13.31 7.49
C PHE A 168 -18.89 12.22 7.89
N ASN A 169 -19.42 11.54 6.88
CA ASN A 169 -20.14 10.28 6.99
C ASN A 169 -19.17 9.11 6.82
N LYS A 170 -19.29 8.09 7.67
CA LYS A 170 -18.53 6.84 7.51
C LYS A 170 -19.21 5.94 6.48
N LYS A 171 -18.49 5.60 5.42
CA LYS A 171 -18.93 4.69 4.37
C LYS A 171 -18.79 3.23 4.81
N VAL A 172 -19.82 2.43 4.59
CA VAL A 172 -19.86 1.01 4.95
C VAL A 172 -19.47 0.16 3.74
N LEU A 173 -18.22 -0.31 3.70
CA LEU A 173 -17.74 -1.17 2.62
C LEU A 173 -18.19 -2.64 2.81
N ARG A 174 -18.63 -3.31 1.73
CA ARG A 174 -18.99 -4.74 1.75
C ARG A 174 -17.77 -5.66 1.68
N ASN A 175 -16.69 -5.19 1.07
CA ASN A 175 -15.44 -5.93 0.90
C ASN A 175 -14.53 -5.93 2.15
N LYS A 176 -15.06 -5.69 3.35
CA LYS A 176 -14.26 -5.71 4.58
C LYS A 176 -13.79 -7.14 4.86
N ILE A 177 -12.48 -7.36 4.74
CA ILE A 177 -11.86 -8.67 4.98
C ILE A 177 -11.82 -9.02 6.48
N ASN A 178 -11.80 -8.03 7.38
CA ASN A 178 -11.66 -8.25 8.82
C ASN A 178 -12.83 -7.68 9.63
N GLN A 179 -13.39 -8.49 10.53
CA GLN A 179 -14.39 -8.10 11.52
C GLN A 179 -13.79 -7.36 12.73
N ASN A 180 -12.47 -7.41 12.91
CA ASN A 180 -11.75 -6.68 13.95
C ASN A 180 -10.89 -5.55 13.34
N PRO A 181 -11.52 -4.45 12.89
CA PRO A 181 -10.78 -3.31 12.37
C PRO A 181 -9.94 -2.68 13.49
N PHE A 182 -8.69 -2.36 13.17
CA PHE A 182 -7.89 -1.47 14.02
C PHE A 182 -8.63 -0.13 14.25
N PRO A 183 -8.29 0.62 15.31
CA PRO A 183 -9.00 1.84 15.66
C PRO A 183 -9.15 2.80 14.49
N HIS A 184 -10.34 3.38 14.35
CA HIS A 184 -10.63 4.41 13.33
C HIS A 184 -10.50 3.98 11.86
N TYR A 185 -10.48 2.68 11.57
CA TYR A 185 -10.63 2.18 10.21
C TYR A 185 -11.93 2.68 9.56
N GLY A 186 -11.82 3.17 8.33
CA GLY A 186 -12.98 3.56 7.55
C GLY A 186 -12.62 4.42 6.34
N VAL A 187 -13.60 4.51 5.44
CA VAL A 187 -13.63 5.54 4.41
C VAL A 187 -14.65 6.58 4.86
N TYR A 188 -14.22 7.82 4.96
CA TYR A 188 -15.02 8.96 5.41
C TYR A 188 -15.24 9.89 4.22
N VAL A 189 -16.49 10.25 3.97
CA VAL A 189 -16.89 11.15 2.88
C VAL A 189 -17.62 12.33 3.48
N VAL A 190 -17.34 13.55 3.02
CA VAL A 190 -17.97 14.76 3.56
C VAL A 190 -19.49 14.66 3.52
N LYS A 191 -20.17 15.19 4.54
CA LYS A 191 -21.63 15.03 4.71
C LYS A 191 -22.47 15.60 3.56
N SER A 192 -21.93 16.58 2.83
CA SER A 192 -22.60 17.17 1.67
C SER A 192 -22.61 16.27 0.43
N ASP A 193 -21.77 15.23 0.38
CA ASP A 193 -21.64 14.36 -0.79
C ASP A 193 -22.45 13.06 -0.65
N PRO A 194 -23.08 12.60 -1.74
CA PRO A 194 -23.72 11.29 -1.75
C PRO A 194 -22.69 10.17 -1.63
N LEU A 195 -23.02 9.14 -0.86
CA LEU A 195 -22.21 7.93 -0.72
C LEU A 195 -22.24 7.10 -2.01
N ARG A 196 -21.30 7.35 -2.92
CA ARG A 196 -21.12 6.55 -4.15
C ARG A 196 -20.23 5.34 -3.89
N TYR A 197 -20.59 4.18 -4.40
CA TYR A 197 -19.83 2.93 -4.26
C TYR A 197 -19.26 2.45 -5.61
N ASN A 198 -17.97 2.21 -5.66
CA ASN A 198 -17.26 1.62 -6.80
C ASN A 198 -17.51 0.11 -6.87
N LEU A 199 -17.19 -0.50 -8.02
CA LEU A 199 -17.41 -1.93 -8.28
C LEU A 199 -16.78 -2.83 -7.19
N PHE A 200 -15.49 -2.59 -6.88
CA PHE A 200 -14.76 -3.34 -5.86
C PHE A 200 -15.32 -3.16 -4.44
N GLU A 201 -15.94 -2.02 -4.13
CA GLU A 201 -16.51 -1.74 -2.82
C GLU A 201 -17.87 -2.44 -2.62
N LYS A 202 -18.54 -2.81 -3.72
CA LYS A 202 -19.79 -3.59 -3.73
C LYS A 202 -19.54 -5.10 -3.67
N MET A 203 -18.36 -5.56 -4.09
CA MET A 203 -17.96 -6.97 -4.10
C MET A 203 -17.71 -7.51 -2.70
N THR A 204 -17.84 -8.82 -2.55
CA THR A 204 -17.40 -9.53 -1.33
C THR A 204 -15.88 -9.68 -1.32
N PRO A 205 -15.25 -9.88 -0.14
CA PRO A 205 -13.82 -10.15 -0.04
C PRO A 205 -13.33 -11.25 -0.99
N GLY A 206 -14.06 -12.37 -1.07
CA GLY A 206 -13.70 -13.50 -1.92
C GLY A 206 -13.71 -13.16 -3.41
N GLN A 207 -14.66 -12.33 -3.87
CA GLN A 207 -14.71 -11.87 -5.27
C GLN A 207 -13.52 -10.98 -5.60
N VAL A 208 -13.12 -10.08 -4.70
CA VAL A 208 -11.96 -9.21 -4.91
C VAL A 208 -10.68 -10.05 -4.98
N ILE A 209 -10.52 -11.02 -4.08
CA ILE A 209 -9.39 -11.96 -4.08
C ILE A 209 -9.34 -12.71 -5.41
N LEU A 210 -10.47 -13.26 -5.87
CA LEU A 210 -10.55 -14.01 -7.13
C LEU A 210 -10.12 -13.15 -8.33
N VAL A 211 -10.58 -11.90 -8.42
CA VAL A 211 -10.18 -10.98 -9.50
C VAL A 211 -8.67 -10.72 -9.48
N ILE A 212 -8.10 -10.43 -8.30
CA ILE A 212 -6.65 -10.17 -8.17
C ILE A 212 -5.84 -11.41 -8.54
N PHE A 213 -6.18 -12.59 -8.01
CA PHE A 213 -5.48 -13.83 -8.32
C PHE A 213 -5.56 -14.19 -9.80
N THR A 214 -6.75 -14.09 -10.40
CA THR A 214 -6.94 -14.38 -11.83
C THR A 214 -6.09 -13.45 -12.69
N SER A 215 -6.08 -12.15 -12.38
CA SER A 215 -5.26 -11.18 -13.10
C SER A 215 -3.75 -11.45 -12.96
N GLY A 216 -3.30 -11.84 -11.76
CA GLY A 216 -1.91 -12.23 -11.51
C GLY A 216 -1.48 -13.48 -12.27
N VAL A 217 -2.34 -14.50 -12.35
CA VAL A 217 -2.09 -15.72 -13.12
C VAL A 217 -1.97 -15.41 -14.61
N VAL A 218 -2.90 -14.62 -15.17
CA VAL A 218 -2.84 -14.20 -16.58
C VAL A 218 -1.54 -13.44 -16.87
N PHE A 219 -1.15 -12.51 -15.99
CA PHE A 219 0.11 -11.78 -16.12
C PHE A 219 1.33 -12.71 -16.09
N LEU A 220 1.36 -13.69 -15.19
CA LEU A 220 2.45 -14.67 -15.09
C LEU A 220 2.54 -15.52 -16.36
N ILE A 221 1.41 -15.98 -16.91
CA ILE A 221 1.36 -16.75 -18.16
C ILE A 221 1.95 -15.93 -19.31
N LEU A 222 1.55 -14.66 -19.46
CA LEU A 222 2.08 -13.77 -20.50
C LEU A 222 3.60 -13.58 -20.33
N LEU A 223 4.08 -13.40 -19.10
CA LEU A 223 5.50 -13.24 -18.81
C LEU A 223 6.30 -14.49 -19.16
N LEU A 224 5.77 -15.68 -18.84
CA LEU A 224 6.37 -16.96 -19.21
C LEU A 224 6.37 -17.17 -20.73
N GLN A 225 5.29 -16.84 -21.44
CA GLN A 225 5.23 -16.93 -22.90
C GLN A 225 6.29 -16.05 -23.58
N VAL A 226 6.45 -14.81 -23.12
CA VAL A 226 7.50 -13.92 -23.61
C VAL A 226 8.88 -14.51 -23.35
N LEU A 227 9.12 -15.03 -22.14
CA LEU A 227 10.40 -15.64 -21.77
C LEU A 227 10.71 -16.87 -22.62
N PHE A 228 9.75 -17.78 -22.84
CA PHE A 228 9.91 -18.96 -23.70
C PHE A 228 10.14 -18.59 -25.16
N TYR A 229 9.41 -17.59 -25.69
CA TYR A 229 9.63 -17.10 -27.05
C TYR A 229 11.07 -16.60 -27.26
N PHE A 230 11.66 -15.89 -26.28
CA PHE A 230 13.05 -15.44 -26.37
C PHE A 230 14.08 -16.58 -26.20
N ILE A 231 13.74 -17.63 -25.47
CA ILE A 231 14.62 -18.80 -25.28
C ILE A 231 14.62 -19.68 -26.54
N ASP A 232 13.45 -19.98 -27.10
CA ASP A 232 13.31 -20.84 -28.30
C ASP A 232 13.93 -20.21 -29.55
N LYS A 233 13.94 -18.87 -29.65
CA LYS A 233 14.56 -18.18 -30.79
C LYS A 233 16.09 -18.12 -30.74
N LYS A 234 16.71 -18.55 -29.63
CA LYS A 234 18.16 -18.59 -29.43
C LYS A 234 18.76 -19.99 -29.65
N HIS A 235 17.92 -20.97 -29.98
CA HIS A 235 18.30 -22.28 -30.52
C HIS A 235 17.96 -22.35 -32.01
#